data_AF-A0AAV5N571-F1
#
_entry.id   AF-A0AAV5N571-F1
#
_cell.length_a   1.000
_cell.length_b   1.000
_cell.length_c   1.000
_cell.angle_alpha   90.00
_cell.angle_beta   90.00
_cell.angle_gamma   90.00
#
_symmetry.space_group_name_H-M   'P 1'
#
loop_
_entity.id
_entity.type
_entity.pdbx_description
1 polymer ?
#
loop_
_entity_poly.entity_id
_entity_poly.type
_entity_poly.pdbx_seq_one_letter_code
_entity_poly.pdbx_strand_id
1 'polypeptide(L)'
;MQKAILFLFFSLFSGSVLSATEAEFLAEHGLAGKSVEQIIDAIDQNPQARPLGYSASVTGTALKLSSGNQSYTLPLGDKFYLSFAPYERQTHPCFNHSLSGCQGEMPNTLFNVKVTDKQGNVLVNREMKSYQNGFVGVWLPRNIEGVIEVSRGGKVAAFPIQTASDSQTCLTSLQLRAAG
;
A
#
# COMPACT_ATOMS: atom_id res chain seq x y z
N MET A 1 -19.41 57.10 -10.36
CA MET A 1 -19.67 56.37 -9.10
C MET A 1 -19.64 54.88 -9.42
N GLN A 2 -18.50 54.22 -9.19
CA GLN A 2 -18.24 52.85 -9.62
C GLN A 2 -18.21 51.97 -8.37
N LYS A 3 -19.27 51.19 -8.14
CA LYS A 3 -19.35 50.25 -7.01
C LYS A 3 -18.58 48.99 -7.41
N ALA A 4 -17.37 48.83 -6.86
CA ALA A 4 -16.63 47.58 -6.92
C ALA A 4 -17.32 46.55 -6.02
N ILE A 5 -17.90 45.52 -6.64
CA ILE A 5 -18.44 44.34 -5.95
C ILE A 5 -17.25 43.40 -5.74
N LEU A 6 -16.78 43.31 -4.51
CA LEU A 6 -15.74 42.37 -4.09
C LEU A 6 -16.39 40.99 -3.93
N PHE A 7 -16.19 40.11 -4.91
CA PHE A 7 -16.55 38.70 -4.79
C PHE A 7 -15.55 37.99 -3.86
N LEU A 8 -15.96 37.77 -2.61
CA LEU A 8 -15.30 36.84 -1.70
C LEU A 8 -15.52 35.41 -2.20
N PHE A 9 -14.53 34.86 -2.90
CA PHE A 9 -14.45 33.44 -3.18
C PHE A 9 -14.18 32.69 -1.87
N PHE A 10 -15.24 32.18 -1.25
CA PHE A 10 -15.12 31.22 -0.15
C PHE A 10 -14.71 29.87 -0.76
N SER A 11 -13.41 29.55 -0.71
CA SER A 11 -12.91 28.23 -1.04
C SER A 11 -13.45 27.24 -0.01
N LEU A 12 -14.44 26.44 -0.42
CA LEU A 12 -14.89 25.27 0.34
C LEU A 12 -13.76 24.23 0.28
N PHE A 13 -12.88 24.25 1.27
CA PHE A 13 -12.02 23.10 1.55
C PHE A 13 -12.92 21.95 1.98
N SER A 14 -13.14 20.98 1.09
CA SER A 14 -13.73 19.69 1.40
C SER A 14 -12.75 18.86 2.24
N GLY A 15 -12.50 19.30 3.47
CA GLY A 15 -11.80 18.51 4.47
C GLY A 15 -12.79 17.54 5.10
N SER A 16 -12.57 16.23 4.92
CA SER A 16 -13.30 15.20 5.65
C SER A 16 -13.08 15.41 7.15
N VAL A 17 -14.14 15.68 7.90
CA VAL A 17 -14.07 15.84 9.35
C VAL A 17 -13.92 14.46 9.97
N LEU A 18 -12.81 14.25 10.66
CA LEU A 18 -12.51 13.01 11.39
C LEU A 18 -13.48 12.85 12.58
N SER A 19 -14.00 11.64 12.81
CA SER A 19 -14.74 11.35 14.05
C SER A 19 -13.81 11.46 15.26
N ALA A 20 -14.31 11.87 16.42
CA ALA A 20 -13.55 11.89 17.68
C ALA A 20 -12.96 10.50 17.99
N THR A 21 -13.73 9.43 17.76
CA THR A 21 -13.26 8.05 17.99
C THR A 21 -12.16 7.62 17.03
N GLU A 22 -12.19 8.11 15.79
CA GLU A 22 -11.15 7.86 14.80
C GLU A 22 -9.87 8.63 15.14
N ALA A 23 -9.99 9.88 15.59
CA ALA A 23 -8.87 10.68 16.08
C ALA A 23 -8.16 10.00 17.26
N GLU A 24 -8.93 9.49 18.22
CA GLU A 24 -8.43 8.73 19.37
C GLU A 24 -7.72 7.45 18.93
N PHE A 25 -8.31 6.66 18.03
CA PHE A 25 -7.69 5.46 17.48
C PHE A 25 -6.34 5.78 16.82
N LEU A 26 -6.30 6.80 15.97
CA LEU A 26 -5.06 7.19 15.28
C LEU A 26 -4.02 7.69 16.29
N ALA A 27 -4.41 8.42 17.33
CA ALA A 27 -3.49 8.89 18.36
C ALA A 27 -2.90 7.73 19.19
N GLU A 28 -3.75 6.81 19.65
CA GLU A 28 -3.35 5.63 20.44
C GLU A 28 -2.31 4.77 19.70
N HIS A 29 -2.43 4.65 18.38
CA HIS A 29 -1.56 3.83 17.55
C HIS A 29 -0.39 4.61 16.91
N GLY A 30 -0.17 5.89 17.30
CA GLY A 30 0.93 6.71 16.78
C GLY A 30 0.78 7.11 15.32
N LEU A 31 -0.45 7.14 14.81
CA LEU A 31 -0.85 7.45 13.44
C LEU A 31 -1.43 8.86 13.27
N ALA A 32 -1.72 9.56 14.36
CA ALA A 32 -2.28 10.92 14.32
C ALA A 32 -1.40 11.89 13.51
N GLY A 33 -2.06 12.73 12.71
CA GLY A 33 -1.40 13.75 11.87
C GLY A 33 -0.70 13.20 10.61
N LYS A 34 -0.69 11.88 10.40
CA LYS A 34 -0.16 11.27 9.18
C LYS A 34 -1.20 11.33 8.05
N SER A 35 -0.72 11.50 6.82
CA SER A 35 -1.52 11.20 5.63
C SER A 35 -1.85 9.71 5.54
N VAL A 36 -2.87 9.34 4.77
CA VAL A 36 -3.24 7.93 4.57
C VAL A 36 -2.08 7.10 4.02
N GLU A 37 -1.26 7.66 3.13
CA GLU A 37 -0.05 6.99 2.61
C GLU A 37 0.95 6.71 3.74
N GLN A 38 1.22 7.70 4.59
CA GLN A 38 2.11 7.54 5.74
C GLN A 38 1.54 6.59 6.80
N ILE A 39 0.22 6.49 6.94
CA ILE A 39 -0.42 5.51 7.83
C ILE A 39 -0.18 4.10 7.28
N ILE A 40 -0.45 3.87 6.00
CA ILE A 40 -0.21 2.57 5.35
C ILE A 40 1.25 2.16 5.48
N ASP A 41 2.18 3.07 5.16
CA ASP A 41 3.62 2.80 5.28
C ASP A 41 4.01 2.47 6.72
N ALA A 42 3.52 3.23 7.71
CA ALA A 42 3.82 3.00 9.12
C ALA A 42 3.31 1.63 9.61
N ILE A 43 2.13 1.19 9.15
CA ILE A 43 1.56 -0.10 9.54
C ILE A 43 2.29 -1.25 8.83
N ASP A 44 2.49 -1.18 7.51
CA ASP A 44 3.13 -2.27 6.74
C ASP A 44 4.57 -2.49 7.21
N GLN A 45 5.29 -1.40 7.48
CA GLN A 45 6.70 -1.42 7.90
C GLN A 45 6.88 -1.67 9.40
N ASN A 46 5.79 -1.80 10.18
CA ASN A 46 5.87 -2.02 11.61
C ASN A 46 6.73 -3.28 11.91
N PRO A 47 7.78 -3.18 12.75
CA PRO A 47 8.69 -4.28 13.06
C PRO A 47 8.10 -5.33 14.02
N GLN A 48 6.90 -5.12 14.54
CA GLN A 48 6.21 -6.12 15.35
C GLN A 48 5.81 -7.33 14.51
N ALA A 49 5.95 -8.51 15.11
CA ALA A 49 5.42 -9.74 14.52
C ALA A 49 3.91 -9.61 14.29
N ARG A 50 3.42 -10.21 13.20
CA ARG A 50 1.98 -10.31 12.96
C ARG A 50 1.38 -11.44 13.81
N PRO A 51 0.12 -11.31 14.28
CA PRO A 51 -0.79 -10.17 14.06
C PRO A 51 -0.48 -8.96 14.95
N LEU A 52 -0.80 -7.75 14.48
CA LEU A 52 -0.82 -6.56 15.32
C LEU A 52 -2.07 -6.54 16.23
N GLY A 53 -2.11 -5.62 17.21
CA GLY A 53 -3.23 -5.45 18.14
C GLY A 53 -4.54 -4.92 17.53
N TYR A 54 -4.56 -4.65 16.22
CA TYR A 54 -5.72 -4.18 15.47
C TYR A 54 -5.70 -4.74 14.04
N SER A 55 -6.85 -4.70 13.37
CA SER A 55 -6.95 -5.04 11.95
C SER A 55 -6.64 -3.84 11.08
N ALA A 56 -5.82 -4.05 10.05
CA ALA A 56 -5.53 -3.07 9.02
C ALA A 56 -5.42 -3.77 7.67
N SER A 57 -6.21 -3.33 6.70
CA SER A 57 -6.17 -3.81 5.32
C SER A 57 -6.31 -2.68 4.33
N VAL A 58 -5.72 -2.83 3.16
CA VAL A 58 -5.79 -1.82 2.10
C VAL A 58 -6.45 -2.42 0.86
N THR A 59 -7.41 -1.70 0.29
CA THR A 59 -8.04 -2.00 -1.01
C THR A 59 -7.54 -1.02 -2.07
N GLY A 60 -7.96 -1.18 -3.32
CA GLY A 60 -7.61 -0.23 -4.38
C GLY A 60 -8.05 1.22 -4.11
N THR A 61 -8.97 1.45 -3.17
CA THR A 61 -9.56 2.77 -2.90
C THR A 61 -9.54 3.20 -1.43
N ALA A 62 -9.34 2.30 -0.47
CA ALA A 62 -9.40 2.67 0.95
C ALA A 62 -8.45 1.86 1.85
N LEU A 63 -7.96 2.51 2.91
CA LEU A 63 -7.42 1.86 4.09
C LEU A 63 -8.59 1.57 5.05
N LYS A 64 -8.68 0.33 5.51
CA LYS A 64 -9.68 -0.13 6.47
C LYS A 64 -8.98 -0.51 7.77
N LEU A 65 -9.41 0.12 8.86
CA LEU A 65 -8.91 -0.12 10.20
C LEU A 65 -10.04 -0.64 11.08
N SER A 66 -9.78 -1.59 11.97
CA SER A 66 -10.75 -1.98 12.98
C SER A 66 -10.10 -2.46 14.28
N SER A 67 -10.75 -2.16 15.40
CA SER A 67 -10.39 -2.65 16.74
C SER A 67 -11.66 -2.87 17.54
N GLY A 68 -11.90 -4.11 17.98
CA GLY A 68 -13.17 -4.51 18.59
C GLY A 68 -14.38 -4.16 17.71
N ASN A 69 -15.28 -3.33 18.24
CA ASN A 69 -16.50 -2.89 17.54
C ASN A 69 -16.31 -1.60 16.71
N GLN A 70 -15.13 -0.99 16.74
CA GLN A 70 -14.83 0.23 15.99
C GLN A 70 -14.26 -0.13 14.61
N SER A 71 -14.68 0.60 13.58
CA SER A 71 -14.18 0.44 12.21
C SER A 71 -14.09 1.80 11.52
N TYR A 72 -12.99 2.03 10.83
CA TYR A 72 -12.67 3.27 10.13
C TYR A 72 -12.30 2.97 8.69
N THR A 73 -12.74 3.82 7.77
CA THR A 73 -12.41 3.69 6.33
C THR A 73 -11.87 5.03 5.85
N LEU A 74 -10.58 5.03 5.53
CA LEU A 74 -9.85 6.20 5.07
C LEU A 74 -9.64 6.07 3.55
N PRO A 75 -10.19 6.99 2.73
CA PRO A 75 -9.99 6.93 1.29
C PRO A 75 -8.50 7.12 0.94
N LEU A 76 -8.00 6.35 -0.01
CA LEU A 76 -6.66 6.58 -0.58
C LEU A 76 -6.67 7.83 -1.47
N GLY A 77 -5.52 8.48 -1.56
CA GLY A 77 -5.30 9.60 -2.49
C GLY A 77 -5.10 9.15 -3.93
N ASP A 78 -4.30 9.89 -4.69
CA ASP A 78 -4.14 9.71 -6.14
C ASP A 78 -3.25 8.52 -6.54
N LYS A 79 -2.68 7.81 -5.56
CA LYS A 79 -1.81 6.65 -5.78
C LYS A 79 -2.47 5.34 -5.35
N PHE A 80 -2.07 4.27 -6.03
CA PHE A 80 -2.43 2.90 -5.70
C PHE A 80 -1.30 2.25 -4.89
N TYR A 81 -1.64 1.57 -3.79
CA TYR A 81 -0.66 0.82 -3.01
C TYR A 81 -0.68 -0.66 -3.42
N LEU A 82 0.45 -1.14 -3.93
CA LEU A 82 0.68 -2.56 -4.19
C LEU A 82 1.72 -3.07 -3.19
N SER A 83 1.32 -4.01 -2.35
CA SER A 83 2.22 -4.74 -1.46
C SER A 83 2.44 -6.14 -2.00
N PHE A 84 3.69 -6.55 -2.13
CA PHE A 84 4.06 -7.84 -2.72
C PHE A 84 5.05 -8.61 -1.86
N ALA A 85 4.91 -9.93 -1.84
CA ALA A 85 5.77 -10.84 -1.08
C ALA A 85 6.37 -11.91 -2.02
N PRO A 86 7.63 -11.75 -2.46
CA PRO A 86 8.36 -12.80 -3.17
C PRO A 86 8.58 -14.02 -2.27
N TYR A 87 8.63 -15.20 -2.88
CA TYR A 87 8.84 -16.46 -2.16
C TYR A 87 9.66 -17.46 -2.98
N GLU A 88 10.23 -18.46 -2.33
CA GLU A 88 10.93 -19.57 -2.97
C GLU A 88 10.16 -20.88 -2.82
N ARG A 89 9.61 -21.18 -1.63
CA ARG A 89 8.98 -22.49 -1.35
C ARG A 89 7.47 -22.42 -1.21
N GLN A 90 6.97 -21.53 -0.36
CA GLN A 90 5.55 -21.49 0.00
C GLN A 90 4.97 -20.09 -0.12
N THR A 91 3.69 -20.05 -0.49
CA THR A 91 2.90 -18.83 -0.57
C THR A 91 1.48 -19.08 -0.06
N HIS A 92 0.68 -18.02 0.00
CA HIS A 92 -0.74 -18.06 0.34
C HIS A 92 -1.53 -17.15 -0.60
N PRO A 93 -2.80 -17.46 -0.90
CA PRO A 93 -3.65 -16.58 -1.68
C PRO A 93 -3.90 -15.28 -0.91
N CYS A 94 -3.91 -14.16 -1.63
CA CYS A 94 -4.12 -12.85 -1.06
C CYS A 94 -4.68 -11.91 -2.14
N PHE A 95 -5.71 -11.13 -1.81
CA PHE A 95 -6.33 -10.18 -2.75
C PHE A 95 -6.17 -8.74 -2.26
N ASN A 96 -6.80 -8.41 -1.13
CA ASN A 96 -6.53 -7.18 -0.40
C ASN A 96 -5.44 -7.45 0.63
N HIS A 97 -4.41 -6.61 0.66
CA HIS A 97 -3.28 -6.80 1.58
C HIS A 97 -3.72 -6.56 3.02
N SER A 98 -3.42 -7.53 3.90
CA SER A 98 -3.57 -7.39 5.34
C SER A 98 -2.26 -6.88 5.92
N LEU A 99 -2.21 -5.56 6.13
CA LEU A 99 -1.06 -4.85 6.70
C LEU A 99 -0.72 -5.38 8.10
N SER A 100 -1.74 -5.79 8.85
CA SER A 100 -1.59 -6.22 10.25
C SER A 100 -1.62 -7.73 10.48
N GLY A 101 -1.93 -8.56 9.48
CA GLY A 101 -2.12 -10.00 9.69
C GLY A 101 -1.27 -10.93 8.82
N CYS A 102 -0.82 -10.49 7.64
CA CYS A 102 -0.10 -11.36 6.70
C CYS A 102 1.40 -11.46 7.01
N GLN A 103 1.96 -12.65 6.78
CA GLN A 103 3.40 -12.91 6.85
C GLN A 103 3.88 -13.59 5.57
N GLY A 104 4.80 -12.95 4.85
CA GLY A 104 5.53 -13.49 3.71
C GLY A 104 6.72 -14.36 4.14
N GLU A 105 7.20 -15.21 3.23
CA GLU A 105 8.28 -16.16 3.49
C GLU A 105 9.63 -15.48 3.76
N MET A 106 9.89 -14.32 3.15
CA MET A 106 11.22 -13.72 3.07
C MET A 106 11.29 -12.34 3.76
N PRO A 107 11.24 -12.26 5.10
CA PRO A 107 11.39 -10.99 5.83
C PRO A 107 12.82 -10.44 5.73
N ASN A 108 12.96 -9.12 5.82
CA ASN A 108 14.25 -8.42 5.86
C ASN A 108 15.22 -8.78 4.72
N THR A 109 14.69 -9.11 3.55
CA THR A 109 15.46 -9.60 2.40
C THR A 109 15.55 -8.53 1.31
N LEU A 110 16.72 -8.34 0.72
CA LEU A 110 16.94 -7.42 -0.40
C LEU A 110 16.50 -8.04 -1.72
N PHE A 111 15.80 -7.25 -2.52
CA PHE A 111 15.32 -7.59 -3.85
C PHE A 111 15.59 -6.45 -4.83
N ASN A 112 15.94 -6.77 -6.08
CA ASN A 112 15.85 -5.80 -7.17
C ASN A 112 14.42 -5.78 -7.69
N VAL A 113 13.78 -4.62 -7.65
CA VAL A 113 12.37 -4.45 -8.02
C VAL A 113 12.27 -3.52 -9.21
N LYS A 114 11.66 -4.01 -10.30
CA LYS A 114 11.35 -3.23 -11.50
C LYS A 114 9.86 -3.28 -11.78
N VAL A 115 9.22 -2.12 -11.94
CA VAL A 115 7.84 -1.98 -12.38
C VAL A 115 7.84 -1.17 -13.67
N THR A 116 7.27 -1.74 -14.73
CA THR A 116 7.16 -1.11 -16.05
C THR A 116 5.69 -1.09 -16.47
N ASP A 117 5.19 0.04 -16.97
CA ASP A 117 3.83 0.12 -17.51
C ASP A 117 3.75 -0.49 -18.94
N LYS A 118 2.52 -0.63 -19.47
CA LYS A 118 2.29 -1.12 -20.84
C LYS A 118 2.90 -0.24 -21.93
N GLN A 119 3.21 1.02 -21.64
CA GLN A 119 3.85 1.95 -22.57
C GLN A 119 5.38 1.81 -22.58
N GLY A 120 5.94 1.01 -21.67
CA GLY A 120 7.37 0.81 -21.52
C GLY A 120 8.05 1.81 -20.57
N ASN A 121 7.29 2.66 -19.88
CA ASN A 121 7.86 3.57 -18.89
C ASN A 121 8.21 2.80 -17.62
N VAL A 122 9.41 3.06 -17.10
CA VAL A 122 9.88 2.48 -15.84
C VAL A 122 9.37 3.34 -14.68
N LEU A 123 8.50 2.76 -13.85
CA LEU A 123 7.88 3.43 -12.71
C LEU A 123 8.66 3.19 -11.40
N VAL A 124 9.24 2.00 -11.28
CA VAL A 124 10.13 1.62 -10.17
C VAL A 124 11.30 0.84 -10.78
N ASN A 125 12.52 1.15 -10.36
CA ASN A 125 13.71 0.36 -10.68
C ASN A 125 14.79 0.62 -9.63
N ARG A 126 14.74 -0.13 -8.53
CA ARG A 126 15.67 0.03 -7.40
C ARG A 126 15.72 -1.22 -6.54
N GLU A 127 16.76 -1.31 -5.72
CA GLU A 127 16.82 -2.29 -4.64
C GLU A 127 15.85 -1.90 -3.51
N MET A 128 15.12 -2.88 -2.98
CA MET A 128 14.17 -2.70 -1.88
C MET A 128 14.29 -3.86 -0.90
N LYS A 129 14.30 -3.54 0.39
CA LYS A 129 14.29 -4.53 1.47
C LYS A 129 12.85 -4.83 1.86
N SER A 130 12.48 -6.11 1.93
CA SER A 130 11.21 -6.50 2.53
C SER A 130 11.17 -6.18 4.02
N TYR A 131 9.98 -5.85 4.51
CA TYR A 131 9.75 -5.50 5.89
C TYR A 131 9.78 -6.75 6.79
N GLN A 132 9.55 -6.55 8.09
CA GLN A 132 9.46 -7.66 9.04
C GLN A 132 8.37 -8.67 8.68
N ASN A 133 7.27 -8.21 8.06
CA ASN A 133 6.19 -9.07 7.59
C ASN A 133 6.51 -9.79 6.27
N GLY A 134 7.68 -9.61 5.66
CA GLY A 134 8.05 -10.26 4.40
C GLY A 134 7.50 -9.62 3.12
N PHE A 135 6.77 -8.51 3.24
CA PHE A 135 6.24 -7.76 2.09
C PHE A 135 7.14 -6.57 1.72
N VAL A 136 6.96 -6.05 0.52
CA VAL A 136 7.50 -4.79 0.02
C VAL A 136 6.34 -3.98 -0.54
N GLY A 137 6.23 -2.70 -0.14
CA GLY A 137 5.21 -1.78 -0.63
C GLY A 137 5.73 -0.86 -1.73
N VAL A 138 4.93 -0.64 -2.78
CA VAL A 138 5.15 0.41 -3.78
C VAL A 138 3.89 1.22 -4.02
N TRP A 139 4.09 2.54 -4.14
CA TRP A 139 3.07 3.50 -4.54
C TRP A 139 3.14 3.74 -6.05
N LEU A 140 2.08 3.38 -6.75
CA LEU A 140 2.00 3.43 -8.22
C LEU A 140 0.93 4.45 -8.68
N PRO A 141 1.06 5.00 -9.90
CA PRO A 141 -0.05 5.71 -10.54
C PRO A 141 -1.29 4.81 -10.62
N ARG A 142 -2.47 5.41 -10.51
CA ARG A 142 -3.75 4.70 -10.70
C ARG A 142 -4.01 4.40 -12.18
N ASN A 143 -4.88 3.42 -12.43
CA ASN A 143 -5.42 3.09 -13.75
C ASN A 143 -4.35 2.75 -14.80
N ILE A 144 -3.23 2.19 -14.35
CA ILE A 144 -2.23 1.58 -15.23
C ILE A 144 -2.39 0.07 -15.29
N GLU A 145 -1.83 -0.49 -16.35
CA GLU A 145 -1.46 -1.89 -16.45
C GLU A 145 0.03 -2.00 -16.72
N GLY A 146 0.67 -3.08 -16.29
CA GLY A 146 2.11 -3.24 -16.44
C GLY A 146 2.62 -4.60 -15.96
N VAL A 147 3.91 -4.68 -15.72
CA VAL A 147 4.59 -5.86 -15.16
C VAL A 147 5.47 -5.43 -14.00
N ILE A 148 5.37 -6.16 -12.89
CA ILE A 148 6.37 -6.15 -11.83
C ILE A 148 7.31 -7.33 -12.02
N GLU A 149 8.61 -7.06 -11.95
CA GLU A 149 9.70 -8.04 -11.98
C GLU A 149 10.50 -7.90 -10.69
N VAL A 150 10.74 -9.02 -10.04
CA VAL A 150 11.52 -9.10 -8.80
C VAL A 150 12.64 -10.11 -9.00
N SER A 151 13.87 -9.73 -8.66
CA SER A 151 15.03 -10.62 -8.77
C SER A 151 15.92 -10.59 -7.54
N ARG A 152 16.57 -11.73 -7.29
CA ARG A 152 17.55 -11.94 -6.21
C ARG A 152 18.41 -13.15 -6.52
N GLY A 153 19.73 -13.02 -6.41
CA GLY A 153 20.66 -14.16 -6.45
C GLY A 153 20.51 -15.05 -7.69
N GLY A 154 20.35 -14.45 -8.88
CA GLY A 154 20.14 -15.18 -10.15
C GLY A 154 18.74 -15.78 -10.34
N LYS A 155 17.83 -15.58 -9.38
CA LYS A 155 16.43 -15.96 -9.50
C LYS A 155 15.57 -14.76 -9.85
N VAL A 156 14.51 -14.98 -10.63
CA VAL A 156 13.55 -13.95 -11.06
C VAL A 156 12.11 -14.45 -10.92
N ALA A 157 11.20 -13.52 -10.71
CA ALA A 157 9.77 -13.70 -10.82
C ALA A 157 9.18 -12.45 -11.50
N ALA A 158 8.19 -12.64 -12.37
CA ALA A 158 7.48 -11.53 -13.00
C ALA A 158 5.97 -11.79 -12.97
N PHE A 159 5.19 -10.74 -12.81
CA PHE A 159 3.72 -10.84 -12.76
C PHE A 159 3.06 -9.61 -13.40
N PRO A 160 1.99 -9.80 -14.21
CA PRO A 160 1.22 -8.68 -14.73
C PRO A 160 0.43 -8.00 -13.61
N ILE A 161 0.41 -6.68 -13.58
CA ILE A 161 -0.29 -5.90 -12.56
C ILE A 161 -1.26 -4.90 -13.19
N GLN A 162 -2.29 -4.56 -12.43
CA GLN A 162 -3.23 -3.49 -12.72
C GLN A 162 -3.47 -2.67 -11.46
N THR A 163 -3.84 -1.40 -11.61
CA THR A 163 -4.04 -0.44 -10.50
C THR A 163 -5.39 0.26 -10.59
N ALA A 164 -6.40 -0.44 -11.11
CA ALA A 164 -7.79 -0.01 -11.10
C ALA A 164 -8.38 -0.08 -9.68
N SER A 165 -9.56 0.51 -9.47
CA SER A 165 -10.21 0.57 -8.15
C SER A 165 -10.51 -0.79 -7.53
N ASP A 166 -10.72 -1.81 -8.37
CA ASP A 166 -11.03 -3.20 -8.01
C ASP A 166 -9.81 -4.13 -8.14
N SER A 167 -8.64 -3.60 -8.48
CA SER A 167 -7.41 -4.39 -8.57
C SER A 167 -6.92 -4.86 -7.19
N GLN A 168 -6.28 -6.02 -7.17
CA GLN A 168 -5.65 -6.55 -5.96
C GLN A 168 -4.55 -5.61 -5.45
N THR A 169 -4.47 -5.43 -4.14
CA THR A 169 -3.39 -4.68 -3.47
C THR A 169 -2.32 -5.61 -2.88
N CYS A 170 -2.57 -6.92 -2.91
CA CYS A 170 -1.68 -7.96 -2.41
C CYS A 170 -1.19 -8.83 -3.56
N LEU A 171 0.12 -8.96 -3.74
CA LEU A 171 0.71 -9.84 -4.75
C LEU A 171 1.65 -10.87 -4.12
N THR A 172 1.20 -12.11 -4.07
CA THR A 172 1.95 -13.25 -3.49
C THR A 172 2.31 -14.32 -4.53
N SER A 173 2.04 -14.06 -5.81
CA SER A 173 2.32 -14.97 -6.94
C SER A 173 3.70 -14.74 -7.58
N LEU A 174 4.69 -14.33 -6.77
CA LEU A 174 6.07 -14.04 -7.21
C LEU A 174 7.03 -15.13 -6.74
N GLN A 175 6.95 -16.32 -7.35
CA GLN A 175 7.89 -17.40 -7.03
C GLN A 175 9.24 -17.20 -7.73
N LEU A 176 10.28 -16.98 -6.94
CA LEU A 176 11.64 -16.84 -7.45
C LEU A 176 12.17 -18.18 -7.95
N ARG A 177 12.42 -18.26 -9.26
CA ARG A 177 13.04 -19.41 -9.93
C ARG A 177 14.29 -18.94 -10.68
N ALA A 178 15.24 -19.85 -10.91
CA ALA A 178 16.38 -19.55 -11.78
C ALA A 178 15.86 -19.05 -13.14
N ALA A 179 16.50 -18.03 -13.70
CA ALA A 179 16.25 -17.66 -15.08
C ALA A 179 16.57 -18.88 -15.96
N GLY A 180 15.56 -19.35 -16.70
CA GLY A 180 15.71 -20.45 -17.65
C GLY A 180 16.51 -20.05 -18.89
#